data_AF-A0A519EPT9-F1
#
_entry.id   AF-A0A519EPT9-F1
#
_cell.length_a   1.000
_cell.length_b   1.000
_cell.length_c   1.000
_cell.angle_alpha   90.00
_cell.angle_beta   90.00
_cell.angle_gamma   90.00
#
_symmetry.space_group_name_H-M   'P 1'
#
loop_
_entity.id
_entity.type
_entity.pdbx_description
1 polymer ?
#
loop_
_entity_poly.entity_id
_entity_poly.type
_entity_poly.pdbx_seq_one_letter_code
_entity_poly.pdbx_strand_id
1 'polypeptide(L)' 'MTSLPQGVRSFATYPSLVDRTVLITGGATGIGASLVQHFAAQGAKVGF' A
#
# COMPACT_ATOMS: atom_id res chain seq x y z
N MET A 1 25.28 8.48 -23.98
CA MET A 1 25.30 7.96 -22.60
C MET A 1 24.64 9.02 -21.71
N THR A 2 23.32 9.14 -21.80
CA THR A 2 22.56 10.21 -21.12
C THR A 2 21.47 9.50 -20.34
N SER A 3 21.66 9.35 -19.04
CA SER A 3 20.69 8.76 -18.13
C SER A 3 19.47 9.66 -18.05
N LEU A 4 18.28 9.11 -18.33
CA LEU A 4 17.02 9.78 -18.04
C LEU A 4 16.93 10.03 -16.52
N PRO A 5 16.47 11.21 -16.06
CA PRO A 5 16.16 11.42 -14.66
C PRO A 5 15.12 10.36 -14.26
N GLN A 6 15.52 9.46 -13.37
CA GLN A 6 14.62 8.51 -12.74
C GLN A 6 13.67 9.34 -11.88
N GLY A 7 12.55 9.76 -12.47
CA GLY A 7 11.52 10.53 -11.77
C GLY A 7 11.18 9.82 -10.47
N VAL A 8 11.21 10.57 -9.36
CA VAL A 8 10.75 10.10 -8.06
C VAL A 8 9.34 9.53 -8.27
N ARG A 9 9.22 8.19 -8.32
CA ARG A 9 7.93 7.54 -8.46
C ARG A 9 7.22 7.65 -7.11
N SER A 10 6.51 8.75 -6.93
CA SER A 10 5.49 8.83 -5.89
C SER A 10 4.42 7.78 -6.23
N PHE A 11 4.17 6.86 -5.32
CA PHE A 11 3.01 5.98 -5.42
C PHE A 11 1.72 6.81 -5.31
N ALA A 12 0.62 6.26 -5.79
CA ALA A 12 -0.67 6.90 -5.69
C ALA A 12 -1.13 6.98 -4.23
N THR A 13 -1.81 8.08 -3.90
CA THR A 13 -2.59 8.19 -2.67
C THR A 13 -4.05 7.99 -3.02
N TYR A 14 -4.75 7.17 -2.25
CA TYR A 14 -6.15 6.83 -2.46
C TYR A 14 -7.00 7.35 -1.28
N PRO A 15 -7.51 8.59 -1.34
CA PRO A 15 -8.34 9.15 -0.27
C PRO A 15 -9.59 8.31 0.06
N SER A 16 -10.08 7.51 -0.89
CA SER A 16 -11.20 6.59 -0.71
C SER A 16 -10.91 5.41 0.23
N LEU A 17 -9.64 5.15 0.54
CA LEU A 17 -9.23 4.09 1.47
C LEU A 17 -9.17 4.56 2.92
N VAL A 18 -9.22 5.86 3.19
CA VAL A 18 -9.24 6.39 4.55
C VAL A 18 -10.46 5.86 5.29
N ASP A 19 -10.24 5.31 6.49
CA ASP A 19 -11.24 4.68 7.36
C ASP A 19 -11.98 3.48 6.76
N ARG A 20 -11.61 3.02 5.56
CA ARG A 20 -12.22 1.87 4.91
C ARG A 20 -11.81 0.59 5.61
N THR A 21 -12.78 -0.24 6.01
CA THR A 21 -12.50 -1.58 6.53
C THR A 21 -12.06 -2.51 5.42
N VAL A 22 -10.92 -3.18 5.60
CA VAL A 22 -10.33 -4.13 4.64
C VAL A 22 -9.93 -5.40 5.40
N LEU A 23 -10.33 -6.57 4.88
CA LEU A 23 -9.92 -7.88 5.39
C LEU A 23 -8.89 -8.49 4.44
N ILE A 24 -7.73 -8.89 4.96
CA ILE A 24 -6.65 -9.51 4.17
C ILE A 24 -6.33 -10.87 4.78
N THR A 25 -6.65 -11.96 4.08
CA THR A 25 -6.25 -13.29 4.53
C THR A 25 -4.76 -13.54 4.29
N GLY A 26 -4.13 -14.30 5.19
CA GLY A 26 -2.69 -14.60 5.09
C GLY A 26 -1.79 -13.36 5.22
N GLY A 27 -2.25 -12.31 5.91
CA GLY A 27 -1.55 -11.03 6.01
C GLY A 27 -0.30 -11.03 6.91
N ALA A 28 0.04 -12.16 7.53
CA ALA A 28 1.15 -12.23 8.47
C ALA A 28 2.54 -12.16 7.81
N THR A 29 2.70 -12.66 6.57
CA THR A 29 4.01 -12.75 5.90
C THR A 29 3.92 -12.55 4.39
N GLY A 30 5.07 -12.46 3.73
CA GLY A 30 5.18 -12.42 2.27
C GLY A 30 4.36 -11.29 1.63
N ILE A 31 3.63 -11.64 0.56
CA ILE A 31 2.80 -10.67 -0.18
C ILE A 31 1.66 -10.15 0.69
N GLY A 32 1.06 -11.00 1.53
CA GLY A 32 -0.03 -10.61 2.43
C GLY A 32 0.40 -9.49 3.39
N ALA A 33 1.59 -9.61 3.99
CA ALA A 33 2.14 -8.57 4.87
C ALA A 33 2.38 -7.24 4.11
N SER A 34 2.85 -7.31 2.87
CA SER A 34 3.01 -6.11 2.04
C SER A 34 1.66 -5.44 1.76
N LEU A 35 0.61 -6.22 1.47
CA LEU A 35 -0.73 -5.67 1.28
C LEU A 35 -1.25 -4.99 2.56
N VAL A 36 -1.11 -5.63 3.72
CA VAL A 36 -1.48 -5.04 5.02
C VAL A 36 -0.78 -3.69 5.22
N GLN A 37 0.55 -3.65 5.00
CA GLN A 37 1.34 -2.43 5.15
C GLN A 37 0.88 -1.31 4.21
N HIS A 38 0.63 -1.62 2.94
CA HIS A 38 0.23 -0.60 1.97
C HIS A 38 -1.20 -0.10 2.20
N PHE A 39 -2.16 -0.97 2.54
CA PHE A 39 -3.51 -0.52 2.88
C PHE A 39 -3.54 0.30 4.17
N ALA A 40 -2.78 -0.10 5.19
CA ALA A 40 -2.64 0.69 6.42
C ALA A 40 -1.99 2.06 6.16
N ALA A 41 -0.96 2.12 5.32
CA ALA A 41 -0.30 3.37 4.93
C ALA A 41 -1.23 4.34 4.17
N GLN A 42 -2.29 3.82 3.53
CA GLN A 42 -3.33 4.63 2.88
C GLN A 42 -4.44 5.07 3.86
N GLY A 43 -4.38 4.66 5.13
CA GLY A 43 -5.36 5.02 6.18
C GLY A 43 -6.54 4.06 6.33
N ALA A 44 -6.47 2.86 5.74
CA ALA A 44 -7.51 1.84 5.90
C ALA A 44 -7.47 1.19 7.30
N LYS A 45 -8.62 0.69 7.74
CA LYS A 45 -8.77 -0.15 8.94
C LYS A 45 -8.61 -1.61 8.53
N VAL A 46 -7.40 -2.13 8.65
CA VAL A 46 -7.05 -3.48 8.16
C VAL A 46 -7.17 -4.51 9.29
N GLY A 47 -7.92 -5.58 9.03
CA GLY A 47 -7.84 -6.84 9.78
C GLY A 47 -7.20 -7.93 8.92
N PHE A 48 -6.34 -8.76 9.50
CA PHE A 48 -5.58 -9.76 8.76
C PHE A 48 -5.23 -11.01 9.55
#